data_AF-A0A7Y3HQW1-F1
#
_entry.id   AF-A0A7Y3HQW1-F1
#
_cell.length_a   1.000
_cell.length_b   1.000
_cell.length_c   1.000
_cell.angle_alpha   90.00
_cell.angle_beta   90.00
_cell.angle_gamma   90.00
#
_symmetry.space_group_name_H-M   'P 1'
#
loop_
_entity.id
_entity.type
_entity.pdbx_description
1 polymer ?
#
loop_
_entity_poly.entity_id
_entity_poly.type
_entity_poly.pdbx_seq_one_letter_code
_entity_poly.pdbx_strand_id
1 'polypeptide(L)'
;KVQSQTKLPVALGMRYGSMSIKEGLEELAQKGVDEVFLVPLYPHYAMSSYETVVVKALEEQQKHFPKMQMTTMPAFYSNADYIKVLSKSIADGLKDFEYDHILFSYHGIPERHIRKSDPTKFHCKIDGSCCKINSVAHHTCYRHQCYDTTELVKKELNLPEEKVSSSFQSRLAGDPWLKPYTDYEFERLAKEGKKRLAVITPAFVSDCLETLEEIAMEGQEQFEEAGGENYKHIPCLNDNDAWVALMAQWIKDWETKALLPV
;
A
#
# COMPACT_ATOMS: atom_id res chain seq x y z
N LYS A 1 5.02 18.33 3.29
CA LYS A 1 6.12 18.51 2.32
C LYS A 1 5.64 18.70 0.87
N VAL A 2 4.62 17.97 0.38
CA VAL A 2 4.16 18.10 -1.02
C VAL A 2 3.75 19.54 -1.39
N GLN A 3 3.01 20.24 -0.50
CA GLN A 3 2.58 21.63 -0.75
C GLN A 3 3.76 22.59 -1.04
N SER A 4 4.97 22.35 -0.53
CA SER A 4 6.12 23.21 -0.82
C SER A 4 6.75 22.95 -2.19
N GLN A 5 6.34 21.89 -2.90
CA GLN A 5 6.83 21.51 -4.22
C GLN A 5 5.79 21.70 -5.34
N THR A 6 4.60 22.20 -5.01
CA THR A 6 3.55 22.53 -5.99
C THR A 6 2.96 23.91 -5.70
N LYS A 7 2.48 24.57 -6.76
CA LYS A 7 1.72 25.83 -6.65
C LYS A 7 0.23 25.58 -6.42
N LEU A 8 -0.25 24.37 -6.68
CA LEU A 8 -1.65 24.00 -6.49
C LEU A 8 -1.96 23.91 -4.98
N PRO A 9 -3.15 24.33 -4.53
CA PRO A 9 -3.60 24.09 -3.18
C PRO A 9 -3.69 22.59 -2.86
N VAL A 10 -3.17 22.19 -1.70
CA VAL A 10 -3.26 20.82 -1.19
C VAL A 10 -4.10 20.81 0.08
N ALA A 11 -5.07 19.91 0.15
CA ALA A 11 -5.88 19.65 1.34
C ALA A 11 -5.85 18.16 1.69
N LEU A 12 -6.04 17.84 2.97
CA LEU A 12 -6.12 16.46 3.46
C LEU A 12 -7.59 16.08 3.69
N GLY A 13 -7.91 14.81 3.49
CA GLY A 13 -9.25 14.29 3.70
C GLY A 13 -9.22 12.83 4.18
N MET A 14 -9.69 12.60 5.39
CA MET A 14 -9.83 11.28 6.00
C MET A 14 -11.26 10.76 5.79
N ARG A 15 -11.38 9.47 5.44
CA ARG A 15 -12.67 8.77 5.42
C ARG A 15 -13.25 8.64 6.83
N TYR A 16 -12.38 8.38 7.80
CA TYR A 16 -12.71 8.21 9.23
C TYR A 16 -11.73 9.07 10.04
N GLY A 17 -12.11 10.31 10.34
CA GLY A 17 -11.26 11.25 11.07
C GLY A 17 -11.87 12.65 11.13
N SER A 18 -11.31 13.51 11.99
CA SER A 18 -11.75 14.90 12.17
C SER A 18 -11.35 15.83 11.02
N MET A 19 -10.36 15.47 10.21
CA MET A 19 -10.02 16.14 8.96
C MET A 19 -10.81 15.48 7.84
N SER A 20 -12.12 15.67 7.79
CA SER A 20 -12.98 14.90 6.88
C SER A 20 -12.76 15.26 5.41
N ILE A 21 -13.10 14.32 4.51
CA ILE A 21 -13.04 14.58 3.06
C ILE A 21 -13.88 15.81 2.67
N LYS A 22 -15.05 16.01 3.31
CA LYS A 22 -15.89 17.18 3.07
C LYS A 22 -15.17 18.48 3.42
N GLU A 23 -14.51 18.55 4.58
CA GLU A 23 -13.77 19.74 5.00
C GLU A 23 -12.56 20.01 4.09
N GLY A 24 -11.87 18.96 3.63
CA GLY A 24 -10.79 19.11 2.65
C GLY A 24 -11.30 19.69 1.33
N LEU A 25 -12.45 19.22 0.82
CA LEU A 25 -13.06 19.79 -0.39
C LEU A 25 -13.56 21.23 -0.18
N GLU A 26 -14.12 21.54 1.00
CA GLU A 26 -14.54 22.89 1.38
C GLU A 26 -13.33 23.85 1.40
N GLU A 27 -12.21 23.43 1.96
CA GLU A 27 -10.97 24.22 1.98
C GLU A 27 -10.49 24.57 0.57
N LEU A 28 -10.53 23.59 -0.35
CA LEU A 28 -10.17 23.81 -1.75
C LEU A 28 -11.18 24.75 -2.44
N ALA A 29 -12.49 24.54 -2.23
CA ALA A 29 -13.53 25.39 -2.79
C ALA A 29 -13.39 26.86 -2.34
N GLN A 30 -13.07 27.11 -1.07
CA GLN A 30 -12.84 28.45 -0.53
C GLN A 30 -11.62 29.14 -1.14
N LYS A 31 -10.65 28.37 -1.65
CA LYS A 31 -9.49 28.86 -2.42
C LYS A 31 -9.80 29.07 -3.91
N GLY A 32 -11.05 28.87 -4.33
CA GLY A 32 -11.49 29.03 -5.71
C GLY A 32 -11.17 27.84 -6.62
N VAL A 33 -10.88 26.66 -6.04
CA VAL A 33 -10.59 25.44 -6.82
C VAL A 33 -11.89 24.85 -7.37
N ASP A 34 -11.93 24.64 -8.68
CA ASP A 34 -13.02 24.00 -9.42
C ASP A 34 -12.63 22.65 -10.04
N GLU A 35 -11.32 22.33 -10.11
CA GLU A 35 -10.81 21.02 -10.50
C GLU A 35 -9.91 20.42 -9.42
N VAL A 36 -10.20 19.20 -8.99
CA VAL A 36 -9.48 18.50 -7.93
C VAL A 36 -8.89 17.19 -8.44
N PHE A 37 -7.60 17.02 -8.21
CA PHE A 37 -6.92 15.75 -8.35
C PHE A 37 -6.95 14.99 -7.02
N LEU A 38 -7.83 13.99 -6.93
CA LEU A 38 -7.94 13.11 -5.79
C LEU A 38 -6.82 12.06 -5.80
N VAL A 39 -6.03 12.05 -4.73
CA VAL A 39 -4.88 11.16 -4.54
C VAL A 39 -5.16 10.22 -3.37
N PRO A 40 -5.75 9.02 -3.59
CA PRO A 40 -5.84 8.02 -2.54
C PRO A 40 -4.43 7.54 -2.15
N LEU A 41 -4.10 7.59 -0.86
CA LEU A 41 -2.79 7.17 -0.34
C LEU A 41 -2.68 5.65 -0.15
N TYR A 42 -3.19 4.88 -1.11
CA TYR A 42 -3.15 3.42 -1.15
C TYR A 42 -2.56 2.97 -2.49
N PRO A 43 -1.39 2.31 -2.52
CA PRO A 43 -0.80 1.84 -3.76
C PRO A 43 -1.67 0.76 -4.42
N HIS A 44 -2.26 -0.13 -3.61
CA HIS A 44 -3.07 -1.25 -4.07
C HIS A 44 -4.57 -0.94 -3.99
N TYR A 45 -5.31 -1.45 -4.97
CA TYR A 45 -6.76 -1.45 -4.94
C TYR A 45 -7.27 -2.46 -3.90
N ALA A 46 -8.09 -1.97 -2.98
CA ALA A 46 -8.94 -2.79 -2.12
C ALA A 46 -10.27 -2.08 -1.89
N MET A 47 -11.37 -2.86 -1.85
CA MET A 47 -12.70 -2.30 -1.59
C MET A 47 -12.77 -1.59 -0.23
N SER A 48 -12.06 -2.14 0.76
CA SER A 48 -12.04 -1.67 2.14
C SER A 48 -11.17 -0.44 2.39
N SER A 49 -10.35 0.00 1.42
CA SER A 49 -9.47 1.16 1.54
C SER A 49 -9.63 2.11 0.35
N TYR A 50 -8.98 1.81 -0.78
CA TYR A 50 -8.99 2.64 -1.98
C TYR A 50 -10.42 2.97 -2.43
N GLU A 51 -11.27 1.96 -2.66
CA GLU A 51 -12.59 2.18 -3.24
C GLU A 51 -13.51 2.98 -2.32
N THR A 52 -13.52 2.66 -1.02
CA THR A 52 -14.38 3.37 -0.06
C THR A 52 -13.98 4.84 0.07
N VAL A 53 -12.69 5.19 -0.01
CA VAL A 53 -12.25 6.60 -0.02
C VAL A 53 -12.71 7.30 -1.29
N VAL A 54 -12.49 6.69 -2.45
CA VAL A 54 -12.88 7.27 -3.75
C VAL A 54 -14.38 7.49 -3.82
N VAL A 55 -15.18 6.48 -3.48
CA VAL A 55 -16.65 6.61 -3.45
C VAL A 55 -17.08 7.70 -2.48
N LYS A 56 -16.47 7.80 -1.28
CA LYS A 56 -16.82 8.88 -0.35
C LYS A 56 -16.59 10.26 -0.94
N ALA A 57 -15.42 10.45 -1.55
CA ALA A 57 -15.01 11.73 -2.07
C ALA A 57 -15.95 12.19 -3.18
N LEU A 58 -16.34 11.26 -4.06
CA LEU A 58 -17.33 11.53 -5.10
C LEU A 58 -18.73 11.82 -4.52
N GLU A 59 -19.17 11.09 -3.49
CA GLU A 59 -20.44 11.36 -2.79
C GLU A 59 -20.47 12.76 -2.15
N GLU A 60 -19.42 13.13 -1.41
CA GLU A 60 -19.31 14.44 -0.77
C GLU A 60 -19.20 15.56 -1.82
N GLN A 61 -18.44 15.35 -2.88
CA GLN A 61 -18.34 16.27 -4.00
C GLN A 61 -19.71 16.49 -4.67
N GLN A 62 -20.42 15.43 -5.06
CA GLN A 62 -21.71 15.55 -5.73
C GLN A 62 -22.75 16.27 -4.85
N LYS A 63 -22.72 16.01 -3.54
CA LYS A 63 -23.68 16.57 -2.59
C LYS A 63 -23.42 18.03 -2.25
N HIS A 64 -22.15 18.42 -2.09
CA HIS A 64 -21.78 19.73 -1.54
C HIS A 64 -21.12 20.66 -2.56
N PHE A 65 -20.42 20.10 -3.56
CA PHE A 65 -19.61 20.83 -4.53
C PHE A 65 -19.91 20.37 -5.97
N PRO A 66 -21.17 20.41 -6.45
CA PRO A 66 -21.57 19.81 -7.72
C PRO A 66 -20.91 20.44 -8.97
N LYS A 67 -20.30 21.62 -8.84
CA LYS A 67 -19.55 22.28 -9.92
C LYS A 67 -18.06 21.90 -9.95
N MET A 68 -17.57 21.28 -8.88
CA MET A 68 -16.18 20.84 -8.77
C MET A 68 -15.98 19.55 -9.55
N GLN A 69 -14.99 19.51 -10.44
CA GLN A 69 -14.63 18.32 -11.21
C GLN A 69 -13.58 17.51 -10.45
N MET A 70 -13.72 16.18 -10.47
CA MET A 70 -12.83 15.26 -9.79
C MET A 70 -12.09 14.39 -10.79
N THR A 71 -10.77 14.40 -10.74
CA THR A 71 -9.92 13.38 -11.37
C THR A 71 -9.33 12.49 -10.29
N THR A 72 -9.49 11.19 -10.40
CA THR A 72 -8.99 10.24 -9.39
C THR A 72 -7.72 9.56 -9.88
N MET A 73 -6.67 9.61 -9.07
CA MET A 73 -5.45 8.84 -9.27
C MET A 73 -5.76 7.33 -9.13
N PRO A 74 -5.41 6.48 -10.11
CA PRO A 74 -5.60 5.04 -10.00
C PRO A 74 -4.69 4.43 -8.92
N ALA A 75 -4.96 3.18 -8.56
CA ALA A 75 -4.01 2.36 -7.80
C ALA A 75 -2.68 2.26 -8.59
N PHE A 76 -1.56 2.52 -7.92
CA PHE A 76 -0.24 2.75 -8.54
C PHE A 76 0.82 1.73 -8.09
N TYR A 77 0.40 0.60 -7.51
CA TYR A 77 1.29 -0.45 -6.96
C TYR A 77 2.41 -0.90 -7.91
N SER A 78 2.17 -0.93 -9.21
CA SER A 78 3.12 -1.39 -10.23
C SER A 78 3.76 -0.25 -11.04
N ASN A 79 3.48 1.01 -10.70
CA ASN A 79 4.08 2.15 -11.39
C ASN A 79 5.61 2.11 -11.23
N ALA A 80 6.33 2.21 -12.35
CA ALA A 80 7.77 1.98 -12.38
C ALA A 80 8.57 2.96 -11.50
N ASP A 81 8.16 4.23 -11.44
CA ASP A 81 8.86 5.23 -10.62
C ASP A 81 8.52 5.08 -9.14
N TYR A 82 7.30 4.66 -8.81
CA TYR A 82 6.94 4.27 -7.45
C TYR A 82 7.77 3.08 -6.97
N ILE A 83 7.89 2.01 -7.76
CA ILE A 83 8.71 0.84 -7.44
C ILE A 83 10.17 1.26 -7.21
N LYS A 84 10.74 2.12 -8.06
CA LYS A 84 12.12 2.61 -7.85
C LYS A 84 12.27 3.35 -6.52
N VAL A 85 11.34 4.24 -6.19
CA VAL A 85 11.36 5.00 -4.92
C VAL A 85 11.21 4.06 -3.72
N LEU A 86 10.26 3.13 -3.78
CA LEU A 86 10.03 2.13 -2.75
C LEU A 86 11.27 1.23 -2.55
N SER A 87 11.79 0.67 -3.64
CA SER A 87 12.99 -0.16 -3.64
C SER A 87 14.19 0.59 -3.08
N LYS A 88 14.40 1.85 -3.47
CA LYS A 88 15.48 2.68 -2.91
C LYS A 88 15.33 2.84 -1.40
N SER A 89 14.13 3.17 -0.92
CA SER A 89 13.86 3.30 0.52
C SER A 89 14.13 2.00 1.27
N ILE A 90 13.74 0.85 0.70
CA ILE A 90 14.01 -0.47 1.24
C ILE A 90 15.52 -0.75 1.30
N ALA A 91 16.23 -0.51 0.20
CA ALA A 91 17.68 -0.71 0.12
C ALA A 91 18.43 0.16 1.14
N ASP A 92 18.05 1.43 1.28
CA ASP A 92 18.61 2.34 2.28
C ASP A 92 18.33 1.81 3.71
N GLY A 93 17.12 1.30 3.96
CA GLY A 93 16.76 0.64 5.21
C GLY A 93 17.54 -0.65 5.48
N LEU A 94 17.99 -1.37 4.45
CA LEU A 94 18.75 -2.62 4.57
C LEU A 94 20.27 -2.43 4.64
N LYS A 95 20.80 -1.25 4.29
CA LYS A 95 22.24 -1.01 4.06
C LYS A 95 23.18 -1.56 5.15
N ASP A 96 22.79 -1.44 6.41
CA ASP A 96 23.60 -1.85 7.57
C ASP A 96 22.96 -3.02 8.34
N PHE A 97 22.11 -3.82 7.68
CA PHE A 97 21.43 -4.96 8.27
C PHE A 97 21.62 -6.21 7.41
N GLU A 98 22.41 -7.16 7.92
CA GLU A 98 22.47 -8.48 7.30
C GLU A 98 21.21 -9.28 7.62
N TYR A 99 20.62 -9.91 6.61
CA TYR A 99 19.37 -10.66 6.74
C TYR A 99 19.49 -12.10 6.18
N ASP A 100 18.82 -13.02 6.85
CA ASP A 100 18.59 -14.39 6.37
C ASP A 100 17.32 -14.48 5.53
N HIS A 101 16.37 -13.57 5.77
CA HIS A 101 15.09 -13.50 5.09
C HIS A 101 14.50 -12.08 5.12
N ILE A 102 13.73 -11.74 4.10
CA ILE A 102 12.92 -10.53 3.97
C ILE A 102 11.45 -10.96 3.83
N LEU A 103 10.61 -10.51 4.75
CA LEU A 103 9.17 -10.76 4.73
C LEU A 103 8.42 -9.49 4.32
N PHE A 104 7.71 -9.55 3.19
CA PHE A 104 6.76 -8.51 2.80
C PHE A 104 5.40 -8.79 3.47
N SER A 105 5.06 -7.99 4.46
CA SER A 105 3.79 -8.09 5.19
C SER A 105 2.78 -7.07 4.65
N TYR A 106 1.65 -7.56 4.16
CA TYR A 106 0.54 -6.74 3.64
C TYR A 106 -0.64 -6.77 4.61
N HIS A 107 -1.45 -5.72 4.68
CA HIS A 107 -2.68 -5.82 5.47
C HIS A 107 -3.61 -6.88 4.89
N GLY A 108 -4.08 -7.78 5.75
CA GLY A 108 -4.97 -8.86 5.38
C GLY A 108 -6.33 -8.33 4.98
N ILE A 109 -7.01 -9.08 4.11
CA ILE A 109 -8.43 -8.88 3.86
C ILE A 109 -9.14 -10.24 3.84
N PRO A 110 -10.46 -10.28 4.14
CA PRO A 110 -11.26 -11.49 4.00
C PRO A 110 -11.25 -12.00 2.56
N GLU A 111 -11.18 -13.33 2.37
CA GLU A 111 -11.21 -13.94 1.03
C GLU A 111 -12.46 -13.55 0.23
N ARG A 112 -13.59 -13.33 0.92
CA ARG A 112 -14.83 -12.85 0.30
C ARG A 112 -14.65 -11.51 -0.41
N HIS A 113 -13.74 -10.64 0.04
CA HIS A 113 -13.47 -9.37 -0.63
C HIS A 113 -12.78 -9.61 -1.98
N ILE A 114 -11.82 -10.54 -2.04
CA ILE A 114 -11.19 -10.92 -3.31
C ILE A 114 -12.20 -11.47 -4.31
N ARG A 115 -13.11 -12.34 -3.86
CA ARG A 115 -14.15 -12.92 -4.72
C ARG A 115 -15.16 -11.87 -5.19
N LYS A 116 -15.53 -10.92 -4.32
CA LYS A 116 -16.49 -9.87 -4.63
C LYS A 116 -15.92 -8.86 -5.63
N SER A 117 -14.63 -8.49 -5.51
CA SER A 117 -13.98 -7.54 -6.40
C SER A 117 -13.58 -8.12 -7.76
N ASP A 118 -13.59 -9.45 -7.91
CA ASP A 118 -13.36 -10.12 -9.19
C ASP A 118 -14.51 -9.79 -10.18
N PRO A 119 -14.24 -9.03 -11.26
CA PRO A 119 -15.24 -8.70 -12.28
C PRO A 119 -15.64 -9.92 -13.12
N THR A 120 -14.78 -10.93 -13.20
CA THR A 120 -15.02 -12.16 -13.96
C THR A 120 -15.85 -13.17 -13.17
N LYS A 121 -15.90 -13.04 -11.84
CA LYS A 121 -16.51 -13.99 -10.88
C LYS A 121 -15.91 -15.40 -10.83
N PHE A 122 -14.95 -15.73 -11.70
CA PHE A 122 -14.41 -17.08 -11.82
C PHE A 122 -12.87 -17.14 -11.85
N HIS A 123 -12.18 -16.00 -11.99
CA HIS A 123 -10.72 -15.97 -12.13
C HIS A 123 -10.03 -16.32 -10.82
N CYS A 124 -10.42 -15.68 -9.72
CA CYS A 124 -9.73 -15.88 -8.46
C CYS A 124 -10.20 -17.14 -7.73
N LYS A 125 -9.34 -18.17 -7.77
CA LYS A 125 -9.56 -19.44 -7.04
C LYS A 125 -8.93 -19.46 -5.65
N ILE A 126 -8.00 -18.54 -5.36
CA ILE A 126 -7.25 -18.47 -4.09
C ILE A 126 -6.46 -19.78 -3.82
N ASP A 127 -6.01 -20.44 -4.87
CA ASP A 127 -5.21 -21.68 -4.83
C ASP A 127 -3.76 -21.47 -5.32
N GLY A 128 -3.39 -20.22 -5.61
CA GLY A 128 -2.08 -19.86 -6.18
C GLY A 128 -1.98 -19.94 -7.71
N SER A 129 -2.95 -20.55 -8.40
CA SER A 129 -2.91 -20.74 -9.87
C SER A 129 -3.25 -19.47 -10.65
N CYS A 130 -4.10 -18.59 -10.09
CA CYS A 130 -4.67 -17.46 -10.83
C CYS A 130 -3.76 -16.23 -10.92
N CYS A 131 -2.82 -16.06 -10.00
CA CYS A 131 -2.01 -14.83 -9.92
C CYS A 131 -1.03 -14.68 -11.08
N LYS A 132 -0.68 -15.78 -11.77
CA LYS A 132 0.26 -15.78 -12.91
C LYS A 132 -0.44 -15.84 -14.28
N ILE A 133 -1.77 -15.90 -14.30
CA ILE A 133 -2.57 -15.98 -15.52
C ILE A 133 -3.17 -14.61 -15.79
N ASN A 134 -2.78 -13.97 -16.89
CA ASN A 134 -3.28 -12.65 -17.28
C ASN A 134 -4.81 -12.59 -17.25
N SER A 135 -5.36 -11.61 -16.54
CA SER A 135 -6.79 -11.41 -16.44
C SER A 135 -7.12 -9.99 -16.05
N VAL A 136 -8.24 -9.49 -16.57
CA VAL A 136 -8.79 -8.18 -16.17
C VAL A 136 -9.09 -8.10 -14.67
N ALA A 137 -9.26 -9.25 -13.99
CA ALA A 137 -9.44 -9.30 -12.55
C ALA A 137 -8.24 -8.77 -11.76
N HIS A 138 -7.04 -8.75 -12.35
CA HIS A 138 -5.84 -8.24 -11.70
C HIS A 138 -5.92 -6.74 -11.36
N HIS A 139 -6.69 -5.96 -12.13
CA HIS A 139 -6.90 -4.53 -11.86
C HIS A 139 -7.63 -4.25 -10.53
N THR A 140 -8.39 -5.22 -10.00
CA THR A 140 -9.17 -5.09 -8.76
C THR A 140 -8.86 -6.20 -7.73
N CYS A 141 -7.85 -7.03 -7.99
CA CYS A 141 -7.46 -8.13 -7.10
C CYS A 141 -6.30 -7.71 -6.21
N TYR A 142 -6.61 -7.22 -5.00
CA TYR A 142 -5.63 -6.81 -3.99
C TYR A 142 -4.49 -7.83 -3.82
N ARG A 143 -4.83 -9.12 -3.66
CA ARG A 143 -3.83 -10.20 -3.47
C ARG A 143 -2.82 -10.28 -4.62
N HIS A 144 -3.29 -10.17 -5.86
CA HIS A 144 -2.40 -10.19 -7.02
C HIS A 144 -1.48 -8.96 -7.01
N GLN A 145 -2.04 -7.78 -6.75
CA GLN A 145 -1.27 -6.52 -6.71
C GLN A 145 -0.20 -6.52 -5.61
N CYS A 146 -0.49 -7.11 -4.44
CA CYS A 146 0.50 -7.30 -3.38
C CYS A 146 1.66 -8.17 -3.87
N TYR A 147 1.38 -9.34 -4.45
CA TYR A 147 2.45 -10.19 -4.96
C TYR A 147 3.24 -9.55 -6.09
N ASP A 148 2.56 -8.85 -7.01
CA ASP A 148 3.23 -8.15 -8.10
C ASP A 148 4.17 -7.05 -7.56
N THR A 149 3.76 -6.33 -6.51
CA THR A 149 4.64 -5.36 -5.82
C THR A 149 5.88 -6.06 -5.26
N THR A 150 5.72 -7.18 -4.56
CA THR A 150 6.86 -7.96 -4.05
C THR A 150 7.79 -8.37 -5.20
N GLU A 151 7.25 -8.90 -6.30
CA GLU A 151 8.04 -9.34 -7.45
C GLU A 151 8.79 -8.19 -8.12
N LEU A 152 8.14 -7.04 -8.29
CA LEU A 152 8.74 -5.84 -8.89
C LEU A 152 9.87 -5.29 -8.01
N VAL A 153 9.66 -5.19 -6.70
CA VAL A 153 10.69 -4.75 -5.75
C VAL A 153 11.85 -5.75 -5.70
N LYS A 154 11.56 -7.06 -5.63
CA LYS A 154 12.55 -8.14 -5.64
C LYS A 154 13.44 -8.04 -6.89
N LYS A 155 12.83 -7.81 -8.05
CA LYS A 155 13.55 -7.63 -9.32
C LYS A 155 14.39 -6.35 -9.32
N GLU A 156 13.83 -5.22 -8.91
CA GLU A 156 14.53 -3.93 -8.88
C GLU A 156 15.77 -3.96 -7.98
N LEU A 157 15.69 -4.67 -6.86
CA LEU A 157 16.77 -4.83 -5.88
C LEU A 157 17.67 -6.05 -6.11
N ASN A 158 17.37 -6.89 -7.12
CA ASN A 158 18.04 -8.17 -7.34
C ASN A 158 18.09 -9.05 -6.08
N LEU A 159 16.99 -9.09 -5.32
CA LEU A 159 16.90 -9.90 -4.10
C LEU A 159 16.80 -11.40 -4.46
N PRO A 160 17.49 -12.29 -3.71
CA PRO A 160 17.42 -13.72 -3.96
C PRO A 160 16.02 -14.30 -3.70
N GLU A 161 15.55 -15.18 -4.59
CA GLU A 161 14.21 -15.80 -4.51
C GLU A 161 13.98 -16.52 -3.18
N GLU A 162 14.99 -17.24 -2.70
CA GLU A 162 14.94 -18.07 -1.50
C GLU A 162 14.96 -17.27 -0.19
N LYS A 163 15.20 -15.96 -0.27
CA LYS A 163 15.25 -15.05 0.88
C LYS A 163 14.06 -14.11 0.95
N VAL A 164 13.07 -14.24 0.06
CA VAL A 164 11.91 -13.35 0.02
C VAL A 164 10.63 -14.15 0.12
N SER A 165 9.71 -13.70 0.97
CA SER A 165 8.33 -14.20 0.97
C SER A 165 7.33 -13.08 1.22
N SER A 166 6.04 -13.39 1.10
CA SER A 166 4.95 -12.45 1.39
C SER A 166 3.91 -13.08 2.29
N SER A 167 3.37 -12.28 3.20
CA SER A 167 2.34 -12.66 4.17
C SER A 167 1.32 -11.55 4.34
N PHE A 168 0.26 -11.86 5.09
CA PHE A 168 -0.83 -10.96 5.39
C PHE A 168 -1.01 -10.81 6.90
N GLN A 169 -0.80 -9.60 7.40
CA GLN A 169 -0.99 -9.23 8.81
C GLN A 169 -2.42 -8.79 9.09
N SER A 170 -2.79 -8.65 10.36
CA SER A 170 -4.09 -8.21 10.83
C SER A 170 -5.24 -9.09 10.31
N ARG A 171 -5.97 -9.71 11.23
CA ARG A 171 -7.19 -10.46 10.89
C ARG A 171 -8.21 -10.38 12.01
N LEU A 172 -9.48 -10.49 11.64
CA LEU A 172 -10.57 -10.65 12.58
C LEU A 172 -11.01 -12.10 12.65
N ALA A 173 -11.51 -12.51 13.82
CA ALA A 173 -12.11 -13.82 13.99
C ALA A 173 -13.35 -14.00 13.09
N GLY A 174 -13.59 -15.24 12.65
CA GLY A 174 -14.75 -15.61 11.84
C GLY A 174 -14.34 -16.07 10.44
N ASP A 175 -14.56 -15.21 9.44
CA ASP A 175 -14.36 -15.57 8.03
C ASP A 175 -12.90 -15.89 7.68
N PRO A 176 -12.62 -16.66 6.62
CA PRO A 176 -11.25 -16.89 6.15
C PRO A 176 -10.63 -15.61 5.57
N TRP A 177 -9.38 -15.35 5.95
CA TRP A 177 -8.55 -14.25 5.46
C TRP A 177 -7.45 -14.75 4.55
N LEU A 178 -6.84 -13.82 3.81
CA LEU A 178 -5.67 -14.11 2.99
C LEU A 178 -4.52 -14.69 3.80
N LYS A 179 -3.87 -15.70 3.23
CA LYS A 179 -2.75 -16.45 3.81
C LYS A 179 -1.50 -16.35 2.92
N PRO A 180 -0.29 -16.57 3.48
CA PRO A 180 0.01 -16.94 4.87
C PRO A 180 -0.18 -15.76 5.85
N TYR A 181 -0.43 -16.04 7.13
CA TYR A 181 -0.60 -15.01 8.15
C TYR A 181 0.75 -14.57 8.71
N THR A 182 0.97 -13.25 8.84
CA THR A 182 2.29 -12.71 9.23
C THR A 182 2.77 -13.20 10.60
N ASP A 183 1.91 -13.25 11.60
CA ASP A 183 2.23 -13.77 12.94
C ASP A 183 2.73 -15.22 12.91
N TYR A 184 2.11 -16.08 12.09
CA TYR A 184 2.55 -17.47 11.92
C TYR A 184 3.85 -17.58 11.14
N GLU A 185 4.13 -16.64 10.23
CA GLU A 185 5.37 -16.61 9.47
C GLU A 185 6.56 -16.21 10.33
N PHE A 186 6.40 -15.33 11.33
CA PHE A 186 7.47 -15.02 12.29
C PHE A 186 7.93 -16.28 13.03
N GLU A 187 6.99 -17.02 13.62
CA GLU A 187 7.29 -18.26 14.32
C GLU A 187 7.88 -19.33 13.39
N ARG A 188 7.31 -19.50 12.18
CA ARG A 188 7.79 -20.47 11.20
C ARG A 188 9.22 -20.19 10.76
N LEU A 189 9.53 -18.94 10.38
CA LEU A 189 10.85 -18.55 9.90
C LEU A 189 11.92 -18.71 10.98
N ALA A 190 11.62 -18.32 12.24
CA ALA A 190 12.53 -18.52 13.37
C ALA A 190 12.83 -20.02 13.60
N LYS A 191 11.80 -20.87 13.59
CA LYS A 191 11.92 -22.33 13.75
C LYS A 191 12.66 -23.00 12.58
N GLU A 192 12.62 -22.42 11.39
CA GLU A 192 13.43 -22.84 10.24
C GLU A 192 14.91 -22.42 10.34
N GLY A 193 15.28 -21.75 11.44
CA GLY A 193 16.66 -21.34 11.72
C GLY A 193 17.03 -19.99 11.11
N LYS A 194 16.08 -19.21 10.61
CA LYS A 194 16.33 -17.81 10.23
C LYS A 194 16.56 -17.02 11.52
N LYS A 195 17.72 -16.39 11.65
CA LYS A 195 18.11 -15.60 12.83
C LYS A 195 17.92 -14.12 12.62
N ARG A 196 17.96 -13.67 11.36
CA ARG A 196 17.93 -12.25 10.98
C ARG A 196 16.80 -11.99 9.99
N LEU A 197 15.77 -11.28 10.43
CA LEU A 197 14.56 -11.02 9.65
C LEU A 197 14.38 -9.53 9.42
N ALA A 198 14.26 -9.12 8.16
CA ALA A 198 13.76 -7.79 7.80
C ALA A 198 12.28 -7.89 7.38
N VAL A 199 11.46 -6.94 7.79
CA VAL A 199 10.01 -6.93 7.49
C VAL A 199 9.63 -5.60 6.86
N ILE A 200 8.87 -5.66 5.77
CA ILE A 200 8.48 -4.51 4.94
C ILE A 200 6.96 -4.47 4.84
N THR A 201 6.36 -3.29 4.97
CA THR A 201 4.89 -3.08 4.97
C THR A 201 4.42 -2.20 3.79
N PRO A 202 4.59 -2.65 2.53
CA PRO A 202 4.44 -1.78 1.35
C PRO A 202 2.97 -1.45 0.99
N ALA A 203 2.00 -2.02 1.70
CA ALA A 203 0.57 -1.70 1.52
C ALA A 203 0.20 -0.29 2.01
N PHE A 204 1.10 0.33 2.79
CA PHE A 204 0.93 1.67 3.35
C PHE A 204 2.05 2.59 2.84
N VAL A 205 1.70 3.84 2.55
CA VAL A 205 2.71 4.88 2.24
C VAL A 205 3.17 5.65 3.47
N SER A 206 2.45 5.53 4.59
CA SER A 206 2.79 6.15 5.87
C SER A 206 2.60 5.13 6.98
N ASP A 207 3.45 5.20 7.99
CA ASP A 207 3.35 4.34 9.16
C ASP A 207 2.04 4.58 9.93
N CYS A 208 1.49 3.51 10.47
CA CYS A 208 0.26 3.50 11.24
C CYS A 208 0.37 2.51 12.41
N LEU A 209 -0.72 2.33 13.14
CA LEU A 209 -0.76 1.41 14.29
C LEU A 209 -0.31 -0.01 13.86
N GLU A 210 -0.82 -0.48 12.74
CA GLU A 210 -0.53 -1.80 12.21
C GLU A 210 0.93 -1.97 11.77
N THR A 211 1.65 -0.90 11.40
CA THR A 211 3.07 -1.02 11.04
C THR A 211 3.99 -0.86 12.25
N LEU A 212 3.65 0.03 13.18
CA LEU A 212 4.49 0.32 14.33
C LEU A 212 4.27 -0.66 15.49
N GLU A 213 3.02 -0.95 15.84
CA GLU A 213 2.71 -1.81 16.98
C GLU A 213 2.72 -3.28 16.58
N GLU A 214 1.88 -3.68 15.62
CA GLU A 214 1.74 -5.11 15.24
C GLU A 214 3.03 -5.66 14.58
N ILE A 215 3.69 -4.88 13.72
CA ILE A 215 4.88 -5.35 13.01
C ILE A 215 6.16 -4.98 13.73
N ALA A 216 6.41 -3.68 13.97
CA ALA A 216 7.70 -3.27 14.51
C ALA A 216 7.93 -3.65 15.99
N MET A 217 6.86 -3.82 16.78
CA MET A 217 6.96 -4.19 18.19
C MET A 217 6.54 -5.64 18.43
N GLU A 218 5.26 -5.98 18.26
CA GLU A 218 4.75 -7.34 18.54
C GLU A 218 5.41 -8.39 17.63
N GLY A 219 5.59 -8.08 16.35
CA GLY A 219 6.25 -8.97 15.40
C GLY A 219 7.72 -9.25 15.73
N GLN A 220 8.42 -8.26 16.29
CA GLN A 220 9.79 -8.44 16.80
C GLN A 220 9.78 -9.41 18.00
N GLU A 221 8.91 -9.17 18.98
CA GLU A 221 8.77 -10.04 20.15
C GLU A 221 8.44 -11.48 19.73
N GLN A 222 7.47 -11.68 18.84
CA GLN A 222 7.10 -13.00 18.33
C GLN A 222 8.25 -13.74 17.63
N PHE A 223 9.03 -13.04 16.81
CA PHE A 223 10.17 -13.63 16.11
C PHE A 223 11.30 -14.01 17.08
N GLU A 224 11.60 -13.16 18.05
CA GLU A 224 12.64 -13.40 19.07
C GLU A 224 12.25 -14.52 20.04
N GLU A 225 11.00 -14.55 20.51
CA GLU A 225 10.46 -15.63 21.36
C GLU A 225 10.50 -17.00 20.67
N ALA A 226 10.30 -17.02 19.34
CA ALA A 226 10.39 -18.24 18.53
C ALA A 226 11.84 -18.68 18.22
N GLY A 227 12.85 -17.92 18.68
CA GLY A 227 14.27 -18.26 18.54
C GLY A 227 15.03 -17.47 17.46
N GLY A 228 14.41 -16.46 16.86
CA GLY A 228 15.08 -15.43 16.07
C GLY A 228 15.97 -14.54 16.94
N GLU A 229 16.85 -13.74 16.33
CA GLU A 229 17.85 -12.95 17.07
C GLU A 229 17.89 -11.48 16.68
N ASN A 230 17.83 -11.17 15.38
CA ASN A 230 17.86 -9.80 14.89
C ASN A 230 16.63 -9.55 14.03
N TYR A 231 15.88 -8.52 14.39
CA TYR A 231 14.68 -8.11 13.68
C TYR A 231 14.83 -6.67 13.18
N LYS A 232 14.33 -6.38 11.99
CA LYS A 232 14.27 -5.01 11.48
C LYS A 232 12.99 -4.75 10.70
N HIS A 233 12.14 -3.90 11.24
CA HIS A 233 11.08 -3.28 10.45
C HIS A 233 11.67 -2.17 9.57
N ILE A 234 11.34 -2.21 8.27
CA ILE A 234 11.63 -1.14 7.32
C ILE A 234 10.41 -0.22 7.28
N PRO A 235 10.56 1.06 7.67
CA PRO A 235 9.44 1.99 7.77
C PRO A 235 8.80 2.25 6.40
N CYS A 236 7.54 2.68 6.41
CA CYS A 236 6.87 3.15 5.20
C CYS A 236 7.59 4.38 4.62
N LEU A 237 7.18 4.78 3.40
CA LEU A 237 7.75 5.95 2.73
C LEU A 237 7.59 7.25 3.53
N ASN A 238 6.55 7.38 4.35
CA ASN A 238 6.27 8.52 5.21
C ASN A 238 6.43 9.85 4.44
N ASP A 239 7.35 10.71 4.90
CA ASP A 239 7.67 11.98 4.28
C ASP A 239 9.01 11.95 3.52
N ASN A 240 9.45 10.77 3.08
CA ASN A 240 10.67 10.57 2.29
C ASN A 240 10.72 11.54 1.10
N ASP A 241 11.85 12.21 0.92
CA ASP A 241 11.95 13.30 -0.06
C ASP A 241 11.78 12.82 -1.51
N ALA A 242 12.20 11.59 -1.84
CA ALA A 242 12.00 11.01 -3.17
C ALA A 242 10.52 10.65 -3.42
N TRP A 243 9.81 10.18 -2.40
CA TRP A 243 8.36 9.95 -2.47
C TRP A 243 7.58 11.25 -2.65
N VAL A 244 7.92 12.27 -1.86
CA VAL A 244 7.32 13.61 -1.96
C VAL A 244 7.57 14.21 -3.35
N ALA A 245 8.79 14.09 -3.86
CA ALA A 245 9.15 14.58 -5.19
C ALA A 245 8.37 13.84 -6.30
N LEU A 246 8.19 12.53 -6.17
CA LEU A 246 7.39 11.74 -7.11
C LEU A 246 5.91 12.18 -7.10
N MET A 247 5.31 12.37 -5.92
CA MET A 247 3.93 12.89 -5.83
C MET A 247 3.80 14.28 -6.44
N ALA A 248 4.76 15.17 -6.20
CA ALA A 248 4.78 16.50 -6.82
C ALA A 248 4.90 16.42 -8.35
N GLN A 249 5.70 15.47 -8.85
CA GLN A 249 5.84 15.23 -10.29
C GLN A 249 4.52 14.72 -10.90
N TRP A 250 3.82 13.78 -10.26
CA TRP A 250 2.50 13.32 -10.71
C TRP A 250 1.46 14.43 -10.71
N ILE A 251 1.44 15.29 -9.69
CA ILE A 251 0.57 16.48 -9.65
C ILE A 251 0.85 17.39 -10.85
N LYS A 252 2.13 17.63 -11.17
CA LYS A 252 2.54 18.46 -12.31
C LYS A 252 2.19 17.82 -13.66
N ASP A 253 2.35 16.51 -13.80
CA ASP A 253 1.99 15.80 -15.02
C ASP A 253 0.47 15.79 -15.25
N TRP A 254 -0.33 15.68 -14.19
CA TRP A 254 -1.76 15.89 -14.27
C TRP A 254 -2.11 17.34 -14.66
N GLU A 255 -1.54 18.34 -13.98
CA GLU A 255 -1.79 19.76 -14.26
C GLU A 255 -1.46 20.15 -15.71
N THR A 256 -0.32 19.68 -16.23
CA THR A 256 0.21 20.14 -17.52
C THR A 256 -0.17 19.28 -18.71
N LYS A 257 -0.52 18.01 -18.48
CA LYS A 257 -0.75 17.01 -19.55
C LYS A 257 -2.00 16.16 -19.35
N ALA A 258 -2.73 16.33 -18.24
CA ALA A 258 -3.80 15.42 -17.81
C ALA A 258 -3.35 13.95 -17.73
N LEU A 259 -2.05 13.72 -17.45
CA LEU A 259 -1.48 12.38 -17.37
C LEU A 259 -1.60 11.84 -15.94
N LEU A 260 -2.01 10.58 -15.82
CA LEU A 260 -2.12 9.87 -14.54
C LEU A 260 -0.96 8.87 -14.36
N PRO A 261 -0.55 8.59 -13.11
CA PRO A 261 0.44 7.57 -12.82
C PRO A 261 -0.19 6.19 -12.96
N VAL A 262 -0.01 5.57 -14.13
CA VAL A 262 -0.40 4.18 -14.43
C VAL A 262 0.78 3.22 -14.35
#